data_AF-A0ABD6F2K5-F1
#
_entry.id   AF-A0ABD6F2K5-F1
#
_cell.length_a   1.000
_cell.length_b   1.000
_cell.length_c   1.000
_cell.angle_alpha   90.00
_cell.angle_beta   90.00
_cell.angle_gamma   90.00
#
_symmetry.space_group_name_H-M   'P 1'
#
loop_
_entity.id
_entity.type
_entity.pdbx_description
1 polymer ?
#
loop_
_entity_poly.entity_id
_entity_poly.type
_entity_poly.pdbx_seq_one_letter_code
_entity_poly.pdbx_strand_id
1 'polypeptide(L)'
;MSSIVQNRAVTRFCDEVKRLCHPEKRKDFVSEAYLLTLGKTLNMFAVLDELKNMKASIKNDFSTFRRSAQFLQVMSDTQTIQEMQDLSMFLATQNKIKNLLKKELQAIENYEELLADVVNICALLFEDHMYLTPAERHMFVKVLGFALFLMDGDTPHVAKLDHRKRIDISKLDRIFKSLEVVPLFGDMQIQPFSFVKRSPSYDPSKWPLSNSEGDKCHVSIADKVHIIREHHSEYLIRLSRLNNEIAVCDKDGPRSDDENREMAQLVLSGIQLLCGWTSDVVETVSWKLLHPTDHRSNEECPEGAEEYERATKYNYSKEEKAALIEVISIIKNVQQMLSKMESVLSIAVRRHIYAELQDFVQKTLKELLGKAVKNKRDLLAG
;
A
#
# COMPACT_ATOMS: atom_id res chain seq x y z
N MET A 1 11.96 7.05 23.81
CA MET A 1 10.66 7.45 23.22
C MET A 1 10.26 6.58 22.02
N SER A 2 11.11 6.38 20.99
CA SER A 2 10.76 5.55 19.81
C SER A 2 10.50 4.05 20.11
N SER A 3 11.37 3.40 20.90
CA SER A 3 11.19 1.99 21.31
C SER A 3 9.92 1.76 22.14
N ILE A 4 9.55 2.72 22.98
CA ILE A 4 8.36 2.66 23.85
C ILE A 4 7.08 2.71 23.00
N VAL A 5 7.03 3.59 22.00
CA VAL A 5 5.87 3.71 21.10
C VAL A 5 5.70 2.43 20.28
N GLN A 6 6.80 1.86 19.77
CA GLN A 6 6.77 0.63 18.99
C GLN A 6 6.35 -0.57 19.82
N ASN A 7 6.92 -0.76 21.02
CA ASN A 7 6.51 -1.84 21.91
C ASN A 7 5.03 -1.74 22.28
N ARG A 8 4.56 -0.53 22.64
CA ARG A 8 3.14 -0.30 22.93
C ARG A 8 2.24 -0.57 21.72
N ALA A 9 2.68 -0.21 20.52
CA ALA A 9 1.95 -0.50 19.29
C ALA A 9 1.88 -2.00 19.00
N VAL A 10 2.98 -2.74 19.19
CA VAL A 10 3.01 -4.21 19.03
C VAL A 10 2.07 -4.87 20.05
N THR A 11 2.16 -4.51 21.33
CA THR A 11 1.27 -5.04 22.38
C THR A 11 -0.19 -4.77 22.03
N ARG A 12 -0.55 -3.53 21.71
CA ARG A 12 -1.93 -3.16 21.36
C ARG A 12 -2.44 -3.92 20.12
N PHE A 13 -1.60 -4.10 19.11
CA PHE A 13 -1.95 -4.86 17.93
C PHE A 13 -2.18 -6.35 18.28
N CYS A 14 -1.30 -6.94 19.08
CA CYS A 14 -1.43 -8.34 19.50
C CYS A 14 -2.65 -8.56 20.41
N ASP A 15 -2.97 -7.62 21.30
CA ASP A 15 -4.19 -7.67 22.11
C ASP A 15 -5.45 -7.69 21.23
N GLU A 16 -5.46 -6.89 20.18
CA GLU A 16 -6.56 -6.84 19.21
C GLU A 16 -6.68 -8.14 18.40
N VAL A 17 -5.54 -8.68 17.94
CA VAL A 17 -5.50 -10.00 17.28
C VAL A 17 -6.03 -11.08 18.21
N LYS A 18 -5.60 -11.09 19.47
CA LYS A 18 -6.06 -12.04 20.50
C LYS A 18 -7.57 -11.93 20.74
N ARG A 19 -8.10 -10.70 20.79
CA ARG A 19 -9.55 -10.45 20.92
C ARG A 19 -10.34 -11.02 19.74
N LEU A 20 -9.85 -10.82 18.52
CA LEU A 20 -10.51 -11.28 17.29
C LEU A 20 -10.35 -12.78 17.02
N CYS A 21 -9.29 -13.39 17.54
CA CYS A 21 -9.06 -14.84 17.44
C CYS A 21 -9.79 -15.65 18.52
N HIS A 22 -10.42 -15.00 19.49
CA HIS A 22 -11.21 -15.69 20.52
C HIS A 22 -12.30 -16.57 19.86
N PRO A 23 -12.50 -17.85 20.28
CA PRO A 23 -13.38 -18.79 19.59
C PRO A 23 -14.81 -18.31 19.34
N GLU A 24 -15.34 -17.51 20.26
CA GLU A 24 -16.66 -16.89 20.10
C GLU A 24 -16.64 -15.71 19.10
N LYS A 25 -15.60 -14.87 19.17
CA LYS A 25 -15.45 -13.68 18.31
C LYS A 25 -15.03 -14.02 16.89
N ARG A 26 -14.37 -15.15 16.68
CA ARG A 26 -13.98 -15.63 15.35
C ARG A 26 -15.18 -15.93 14.46
N LYS A 27 -16.35 -16.22 15.06
CA LYS A 27 -17.62 -16.42 14.35
C LYS A 27 -18.37 -15.12 14.09
N ASP A 28 -17.97 -14.02 14.73
CA ASP A 28 -18.58 -12.71 14.54
C ASP A 28 -18.07 -12.06 13.25
N PHE A 29 -18.89 -11.18 12.69
CA PHE A 29 -18.51 -10.37 11.53
C PHE A 29 -17.41 -9.36 11.91
N VAL A 30 -16.36 -9.30 11.09
CA VAL A 30 -15.33 -8.25 11.13
C VAL A 30 -15.41 -7.47 9.84
N SER A 31 -15.51 -6.13 9.93
CA SER A 31 -15.63 -5.31 8.74
C SER A 31 -14.34 -5.29 7.92
N GLU A 32 -14.49 -5.22 6.60
CA GLU A 32 -13.37 -5.12 5.66
C GLU A 32 -12.47 -3.91 5.97
N ALA A 33 -13.07 -2.76 6.29
CA ALA A 33 -12.34 -1.56 6.70
C ALA A 33 -11.46 -1.79 7.94
N TYR A 34 -11.92 -2.62 8.87
CA TYR A 34 -11.14 -2.98 10.06
C TYR A 34 -9.98 -3.91 9.72
N LEU A 35 -10.21 -4.94 8.90
CA LEU A 35 -9.14 -5.81 8.39
C LEU A 35 -8.07 -5.01 7.63
N LEU A 36 -8.49 -4.02 6.83
CA LEU A 36 -7.56 -3.11 6.14
C LEU A 36 -6.78 -2.24 7.10
N THR A 37 -7.38 -1.82 8.21
CA THR A 37 -6.68 -1.07 9.25
C THR A 37 -5.62 -1.94 9.92
N LEU A 38 -5.93 -3.22 10.21
CA LEU A 38 -4.93 -4.18 10.68
C LEU A 38 -3.79 -4.35 9.66
N GLY A 39 -4.12 -4.49 8.37
CA GLY A 39 -3.13 -4.50 7.28
C GLY A 39 -2.26 -3.25 7.23
N LYS A 40 -2.85 -2.06 7.34
CA LYS A 40 -2.10 -0.78 7.41
C LYS A 40 -1.16 -0.74 8.62
N THR A 41 -1.58 -1.29 9.77
CA THR A 41 -0.72 -1.43 10.96
C THR A 41 0.43 -2.42 10.73
N LEU A 42 0.20 -3.54 10.04
CA LEU A 42 1.27 -4.46 9.61
C LEU A 42 2.29 -3.76 8.71
N ASN A 43 1.83 -3.03 7.70
CA ASN A 43 2.69 -2.23 6.82
C ASN A 43 3.49 -1.17 7.61
N MET A 44 2.89 -0.54 8.62
CA MET A 44 3.61 0.40 9.50
C MET A 44 4.77 -0.28 10.22
N PHE A 45 4.59 -1.48 10.78
CA PHE A 45 5.68 -2.22 11.43
C PHE A 45 6.79 -2.58 10.44
N ALA A 46 6.45 -3.02 9.23
CA ALA A 46 7.42 -3.32 8.19
C ALA A 46 8.26 -2.08 7.82
N VAL A 47 7.62 -0.94 7.59
CA VAL A 47 8.27 0.33 7.24
C VAL A 47 9.19 0.81 8.37
N LEU A 48 8.72 0.80 9.62
CA LEU A 48 9.50 1.28 10.77
C LEU A 48 10.76 0.44 10.99
N ASP A 49 10.65 -0.89 10.83
CA ASP A 49 11.76 -1.81 11.05
C ASP A 49 12.84 -1.67 9.97
N GLU A 50 12.45 -1.59 8.70
CA GLU A 50 13.41 -1.37 7.61
C GLU A 50 14.08 0.01 7.68
N LEU A 51 13.33 1.07 8.01
CA LEU A 51 13.90 2.40 8.22
C LEU A 51 14.93 2.40 9.36
N LYS A 52 14.62 1.70 10.45
CA LYS A 52 15.53 1.52 11.58
C LYS A 52 16.79 0.75 11.15
N ASN A 53 16.63 -0.31 10.35
CA ASN A 53 17.74 -1.15 9.90
C ASN A 53 18.71 -0.38 9.00
N MET A 54 18.20 0.49 8.12
CA MET A 54 19.02 1.27 7.18
C MET A 54 19.67 2.51 7.80
N LYS A 55 19.03 3.16 8.79
CA LYS A 55 19.56 4.41 9.38
C LYS A 55 20.65 4.17 10.43
N ALA A 56 21.85 3.86 9.95
CA ALA A 56 23.05 3.75 10.79
C ALA A 56 23.36 5.05 11.57
N SER A 57 23.00 6.21 11.03
CA SER A 57 23.16 7.52 11.71
C SER A 57 22.51 7.55 13.08
N ILE A 58 21.28 7.03 13.24
CA ILE A 58 20.57 7.02 14.53
C ILE A 58 21.35 6.21 15.58
N LYS A 59 21.90 5.07 15.18
CA LYS A 59 22.74 4.24 16.05
C LYS A 59 24.03 4.99 16.43
N ASN A 60 24.70 5.59 15.46
CA ASN A 60 25.98 6.29 15.66
C ASN A 60 25.84 7.55 16.52
N ASP A 61 24.79 8.35 16.30
CA ASP A 61 24.48 9.55 17.07
C ASP A 61 24.18 9.17 18.52
N PHE A 62 23.36 8.14 18.73
CA PHE A 62 23.07 7.66 20.09
C PHE A 62 24.32 7.11 20.79
N SER A 63 25.18 6.37 20.08
CA SER A 63 26.47 5.92 20.62
C SER A 63 27.40 7.08 20.99
N THR A 64 27.35 8.19 20.24
CA THR A 64 28.13 9.40 20.55
C THR A 64 27.57 10.12 21.76
N PHE A 65 26.25 10.32 21.81
CA PHE A 65 25.56 10.87 22.98
C PHE A 65 25.86 10.07 24.25
N ARG A 66 25.75 8.74 24.20
CA ARG A 66 26.02 7.85 25.34
C ARG A 66 27.44 8.01 25.86
N ARG A 67 28.45 8.06 24.97
CA ARG A 67 29.86 8.26 25.36
C ARG A 67 30.07 9.62 26.04
N SER A 68 29.49 10.68 25.48
CA SER A 68 29.59 12.02 26.07
C SER A 68 28.89 12.12 27.42
N ALA A 69 27.69 11.54 27.56
CA ALA A 69 26.93 11.54 28.80
C ALA A 69 27.66 10.78 29.92
N GLN A 70 28.30 9.65 29.59
CA GLN A 70 29.14 8.88 30.51
C GLN A 70 30.38 9.68 30.94
N PHE A 71 31.05 10.36 30.00
CA PHE A 71 32.22 11.17 30.29
C PHE A 71 31.90 12.36 31.21
N LEU A 72 30.78 13.04 30.97
CA LEU A 72 30.33 14.19 31.75
C LEU A 72 29.70 13.81 33.10
N GLN A 73 29.59 12.51 33.41
CA GLN A 73 28.96 12.00 34.65
C GLN A 73 27.55 12.56 34.91
N VAL A 74 26.81 12.89 33.84
CA VAL A 74 25.43 13.43 33.94
C VAL A 74 24.43 12.33 34.32
N MET A 75 24.90 11.09 34.47
CA MET A 75 24.08 9.90 34.67
C MET A 75 24.22 9.38 36.10
N SER A 76 23.30 9.77 36.98
CA SER A 76 23.31 9.35 38.39
C SER A 76 22.21 8.35 38.74
N ASP A 77 21.14 8.28 37.95
CA ASP A 77 19.99 7.39 38.21
C ASP A 77 20.13 6.04 37.52
N THR A 78 19.92 4.97 38.29
CA THR A 78 19.91 3.57 37.84
C THR A 78 18.85 3.32 36.77
N GLN A 79 17.68 3.97 36.86
CA GLN A 79 16.62 3.84 35.85
C GLN A 79 17.09 4.37 34.49
N THR A 80 17.72 5.55 34.50
CA THR A 80 18.22 6.18 33.26
C THR A 80 19.31 5.33 32.60
N ILE A 81 20.17 4.70 33.39
CA ILE A 81 21.20 3.78 32.89
C ILE A 81 20.57 2.56 32.19
N GLN A 82 19.52 1.99 32.78
CA GLN A 82 18.81 0.85 32.20
C GLN A 82 18.13 1.22 30.88
N GLU A 83 17.40 2.35 30.84
CA GLU A 83 16.73 2.82 29.63
C GLU A 83 17.72 3.06 28.46
N MET A 84 18.92 3.57 28.78
CA MET A 84 19.98 3.73 27.78
C MET A 84 20.51 2.41 27.25
N GLN A 85 20.67 1.41 28.13
CA GLN A 85 21.13 0.09 27.72
C GLN A 85 20.08 -0.59 26.81
N ASP A 86 18.81 -0.49 27.16
CA ASP A 86 17.71 -1.03 26.36
C ASP A 86 17.62 -0.37 24.98
N LEU A 87 17.75 0.97 24.93
CA LEU A 87 17.77 1.71 23.67
C LEU A 87 18.99 1.34 22.82
N SER A 88 20.16 1.17 23.44
CA SER A 88 21.38 0.72 22.76
C SER A 88 21.19 -0.66 22.13
N MET A 89 20.61 -1.60 22.86
CA MET A 89 20.35 -2.95 22.37
C MET A 89 19.30 -2.95 21.26
N PHE A 90 18.25 -2.13 21.40
CA PHE A 90 17.23 -1.93 20.37
C PHE A 90 17.84 -1.42 19.06
N LEU A 91 18.64 -0.35 19.11
CA LEU A 91 19.26 0.24 17.92
C LEU A 91 20.28 -0.70 17.28
N ALA A 92 21.01 -1.49 18.07
CA ALA A 92 22.00 -2.44 17.57
C ALA A 92 21.39 -3.70 16.92
N THR A 93 20.22 -4.14 17.37
CA THR A 93 19.59 -5.38 16.90
C THR A 93 18.84 -5.15 15.58
N GLN A 94 19.25 -5.83 14.51
CA GLN A 94 18.53 -5.81 13.22
C GLN A 94 17.20 -6.56 13.33
N ASN A 95 16.19 -6.11 12.58
CA ASN A 95 14.85 -6.73 12.52
C ASN A 95 14.11 -6.85 13.86
N LYS A 96 14.46 -6.00 14.84
CA LYS A 96 13.95 -6.12 16.22
C LYS A 96 12.44 -6.01 16.30
N ILE A 97 11.81 -5.13 15.53
CA ILE A 97 10.36 -4.89 15.58
C ILE A 97 9.62 -6.08 14.97
N LYS A 98 10.06 -6.55 13.78
CA LYS A 98 9.45 -7.70 13.12
C LYS A 98 9.57 -8.98 13.96
N ASN A 99 10.74 -9.23 14.54
CA ASN A 99 10.97 -10.41 15.36
C ASN A 99 10.15 -10.37 16.65
N LEU A 100 9.99 -9.19 17.28
CA LEU A 100 9.11 -9.02 18.43
C LEU A 100 7.65 -9.29 18.05
N LEU A 101 7.17 -8.66 16.97
CA LEU A 101 5.80 -8.85 16.49
C LEU A 101 5.51 -10.32 16.18
N LYS A 102 6.41 -10.98 15.45
CA LYS A 102 6.29 -12.40 15.11
C LYS A 102 6.21 -13.28 16.35
N LYS A 103 7.07 -13.05 17.34
CA LYS A 103 7.08 -13.80 18.60
C LYS A 103 5.75 -13.62 19.37
N GLU A 104 5.27 -12.39 19.52
CA GLU A 104 4.02 -12.12 20.25
C GLU A 104 2.79 -12.68 19.53
N LEU A 105 2.76 -12.62 18.19
CA LEU A 105 1.68 -13.21 17.39
C LEU A 105 1.65 -14.73 17.48
N GLN A 106 2.81 -15.39 17.43
CA GLN A 106 2.91 -16.86 17.56
C GLN A 106 2.47 -17.40 18.92
N ALA A 107 2.41 -16.54 19.95
CA ALA A 107 1.85 -16.90 21.25
C ALA A 107 0.31 -16.89 21.28
N ILE A 108 -0.35 -16.36 20.24
CA ILE A 108 -1.80 -16.28 20.13
C ILE A 108 -2.31 -17.48 19.34
N GLU A 109 -3.28 -18.20 19.90
CA GLU A 109 -3.90 -19.34 19.23
C GLU A 109 -4.69 -18.89 17.98
N ASN A 110 -4.52 -19.60 16.86
CA ASN A 110 -5.21 -19.35 15.58
C ASN A 110 -4.99 -17.94 14.98
N TYR A 111 -3.89 -17.25 15.33
CA TYR A 111 -3.57 -15.92 14.79
C TYR A 111 -3.45 -15.91 13.26
N GLU A 112 -3.00 -17.02 12.67
CA GLU A 112 -2.83 -17.21 11.24
C GLU A 112 -4.15 -17.14 10.48
N GLU A 113 -5.27 -17.51 11.12
CA GLU A 113 -6.58 -17.44 10.51
C GLU A 113 -7.03 -15.98 10.32
N LEU A 114 -6.74 -15.10 11.28
CA LEU A 114 -7.02 -13.67 11.13
C LEU A 114 -6.10 -13.03 10.09
N LEU A 115 -4.81 -13.39 10.09
CA LEU A 115 -3.88 -12.90 9.06
C LEU A 115 -4.29 -13.37 7.66
N ALA A 116 -4.85 -14.57 7.52
CA ALA A 116 -5.41 -15.05 6.28
C ALA A 116 -6.63 -14.23 5.80
N ASP A 117 -7.44 -13.64 6.71
CA ASP A 117 -8.49 -12.68 6.31
C ASP A 117 -7.89 -11.40 5.76
N VAL A 118 -6.85 -10.87 6.42
CA VAL A 118 -6.14 -9.67 5.97
C VAL A 118 -5.49 -9.90 4.60
N VAL A 119 -4.86 -11.06 4.39
CA VAL A 119 -4.28 -11.46 3.10
C VAL A 119 -5.35 -11.54 2.02
N ASN A 120 -6.48 -12.20 2.31
CA ASN A 120 -7.53 -12.38 1.31
C ASN A 120 -8.21 -11.06 0.92
N ILE A 121 -8.50 -10.15 1.87
CA ILE A 121 -9.07 -8.85 1.54
C ILE A 121 -8.08 -8.00 0.73
N CYS A 122 -6.79 -7.99 1.08
CA CYS A 122 -5.79 -7.26 0.29
C CYS A 122 -5.63 -7.84 -1.12
N ALA A 123 -5.67 -9.17 -1.26
CA ALA A 123 -5.59 -9.82 -2.56
C ALA A 123 -6.86 -9.60 -3.41
N LEU A 124 -8.04 -9.60 -2.79
CA LEU A 124 -9.31 -9.28 -3.45
C LEU A 124 -9.31 -7.84 -3.98
N LEU A 125 -9.04 -6.87 -3.10
CA LEU A 125 -9.06 -5.46 -3.50
C LEU A 125 -7.97 -5.11 -4.52
N PHE A 126 -6.84 -5.81 -4.50
CA PHE A 126 -5.80 -5.64 -5.53
C PHE A 126 -6.26 -6.17 -6.89
N GLU A 127 -6.81 -7.39 -6.96
CA GLU A 127 -7.26 -7.98 -8.24
C GLU A 127 -8.45 -7.24 -8.84
N ASP A 128 -9.41 -6.83 -8.01
CA ASP A 128 -10.61 -6.14 -8.47
C ASP A 128 -10.39 -4.63 -8.71
N HIS A 129 -9.14 -4.16 -8.60
CA HIS A 129 -8.77 -2.76 -8.73
C HIS A 129 -9.53 -1.81 -7.78
N MET A 130 -9.88 -2.30 -6.59
CA MET A 130 -10.61 -1.58 -5.55
C MET A 130 -9.65 -0.75 -4.67
N TYR A 131 -8.92 0.14 -5.32
CA TYR A 131 -8.04 1.14 -4.71
C TYR A 131 -8.05 2.41 -5.55
N LEU A 132 -7.71 3.54 -4.94
CA LEU A 132 -7.60 4.79 -5.69
C LEU A 132 -6.14 5.20 -5.83
N THR A 133 -5.40 5.28 -4.72
CA THR A 133 -4.05 5.85 -4.74
C THR A 133 -2.95 4.82 -5.01
N PRO A 134 -1.81 5.21 -5.60
CA PRO A 134 -0.64 4.33 -5.75
C PRO A 134 -0.19 3.75 -4.40
N ALA A 135 -0.22 4.56 -3.35
CA ALA A 135 0.19 4.16 -2.01
C ALA A 135 -0.68 3.02 -1.45
N GLU A 136 -1.98 3.01 -1.73
CA GLU A 136 -2.89 1.92 -1.34
C GLU A 136 -2.59 0.63 -2.12
N ARG A 137 -2.41 0.74 -3.45
CA ARG A 137 -2.02 -0.38 -4.31
C ARG A 137 -0.72 -1.02 -3.80
N HIS A 138 0.30 -0.21 -3.53
CA HIS A 138 1.59 -0.67 -3.02
C HIS A 138 1.49 -1.24 -1.61
N MET A 139 0.62 -0.68 -0.76
CA MET A 139 0.38 -1.17 0.60
C MET A 139 -0.17 -2.59 0.58
N PHE A 140 -1.11 -2.93 -0.32
CA PHE A 140 -1.63 -4.29 -0.41
C PHE A 140 -0.52 -5.31 -0.62
N VAL A 141 0.35 -5.11 -1.63
CA VAL A 141 1.43 -6.07 -1.92
C VAL A 141 2.45 -6.17 -0.78
N LYS A 142 2.75 -5.05 -0.09
CA LYS A 142 3.59 -5.07 1.13
C LYS A 142 2.96 -5.87 2.26
N VAL A 143 1.66 -5.69 2.49
CA VAL A 143 0.90 -6.44 3.52
C VAL A 143 0.86 -7.92 3.18
N LEU A 144 0.64 -8.30 1.92
CA LEU A 144 0.66 -9.69 1.48
C LEU A 144 2.01 -10.34 1.83
N GLY A 145 3.13 -9.75 1.41
CA GLY A 145 4.46 -10.31 1.67
C GLY A 145 4.76 -10.40 3.17
N PHE A 146 4.49 -9.33 3.91
CA PHE A 146 4.81 -9.29 5.34
C PHE A 146 3.89 -10.18 6.19
N ALA A 147 2.59 -10.28 5.87
CA ALA A 147 1.67 -11.16 6.58
C ALA A 147 2.03 -12.65 6.37
N LEU A 148 2.39 -13.04 5.15
CA LEU A 148 2.89 -14.41 4.87
C LEU A 148 4.12 -14.74 5.72
N PHE A 149 5.06 -13.80 5.82
CA PHE A 149 6.25 -13.97 6.67
C PHE A 149 5.93 -14.09 8.18
N LEU A 150 4.87 -13.42 8.65
CA LEU A 150 4.44 -13.51 10.05
C LEU A 150 3.67 -14.81 10.35
N MET A 151 2.94 -15.34 9.37
CA MET A 151 2.22 -16.62 9.50
C MET A 151 3.18 -17.82 9.54
N ASP A 152 4.25 -17.81 8.76
CA ASP A 152 5.20 -18.91 8.73
C ASP A 152 6.23 -18.82 9.87
N GLY A 153 6.30 -19.86 10.70
CA GLY A 153 7.18 -19.95 11.86
C GLY A 153 7.89 -21.29 11.94
N ASP A 154 7.85 -21.91 13.12
CA ASP A 154 8.24 -23.32 13.28
C ASP A 154 7.28 -24.27 12.55
N THR A 155 6.05 -23.80 12.35
CA THR A 155 4.98 -24.49 11.62
C THR A 155 4.76 -23.83 10.25
N PRO A 156 4.66 -24.63 9.17
CA PRO A 156 4.40 -24.12 7.81
C PRO A 156 2.92 -23.80 7.63
N HIS A 157 2.42 -22.73 8.28
CA HIS A 157 1.01 -22.35 8.25
C HIS A 157 0.56 -21.97 6.84
N VAL A 158 1.37 -21.24 6.07
CA VAL A 158 0.99 -20.81 4.71
C VAL A 158 0.69 -22.00 3.81
N ALA A 159 1.56 -23.03 3.80
CA ALA A 159 1.33 -24.24 3.02
C ALA A 159 0.07 -25.00 3.49
N LYS A 160 -0.16 -25.09 4.81
CA LYS A 160 -1.37 -25.73 5.36
C LYS A 160 -2.65 -24.98 4.98
N LEU A 161 -2.62 -23.65 5.02
CA LEU A 161 -3.74 -22.79 4.64
C LEU A 161 -4.03 -22.88 3.14
N ASP A 162 -3.00 -22.97 2.30
CA ASP A 162 -3.14 -23.23 0.86
C ASP A 162 -3.81 -24.58 0.59
N HIS A 163 -3.35 -25.65 1.25
CA HIS A 163 -3.99 -26.97 1.16
C HIS A 163 -5.46 -26.98 1.59
N ARG A 164 -5.83 -26.13 2.55
CA ARG A 164 -7.22 -25.93 3.00
C ARG A 164 -8.01 -24.95 2.12
N LYS A 165 -7.40 -24.41 1.05
CA LYS A 165 -7.96 -23.36 0.18
C LYS A 165 -8.37 -22.09 0.95
N ARG A 166 -7.70 -21.84 2.07
CA ARG A 166 -7.93 -20.68 2.93
C ARG A 166 -7.19 -19.45 2.42
N ILE A 167 -6.05 -19.67 1.80
CA ILE A 167 -5.24 -18.73 1.00
C ILE A 167 -4.98 -19.43 -0.34
N ASP A 168 -4.79 -18.67 -1.42
CA ASP A 168 -4.41 -19.21 -2.73
C ASP A 168 -3.01 -18.71 -3.12
N ILE A 169 -1.99 -19.56 -2.97
CA ILE A 169 -0.60 -19.21 -3.30
C ILE A 169 -0.44 -18.86 -4.78
N SER A 170 -1.16 -19.54 -5.68
CA SER A 170 -1.05 -19.29 -7.13
C SER A 170 -1.57 -17.90 -7.49
N LYS A 171 -2.65 -17.46 -6.84
CA LYS A 171 -3.15 -16.08 -6.94
C LYS A 171 -2.11 -15.08 -6.41
N LEU A 172 -1.53 -15.32 -5.24
CA LEU A 172 -0.53 -14.43 -4.66
C LEU A 172 0.75 -14.34 -5.51
N ASP A 173 1.18 -15.45 -6.12
CA ASP A 173 2.36 -15.49 -6.99
C ASP A 173 2.17 -14.59 -8.22
N ARG A 174 0.98 -14.58 -8.83
CA ARG A 174 0.66 -13.65 -9.93
C ARG A 174 0.68 -12.19 -9.47
N ILE A 175 0.18 -11.89 -8.28
CA ILE A 175 0.19 -10.53 -7.72
C ILE A 175 1.63 -10.04 -7.52
N PHE A 176 2.48 -10.84 -6.86
CA PHE A 176 3.89 -10.48 -6.66
C PHE A 176 4.64 -10.33 -7.97
N LYS A 177 4.36 -11.17 -8.97
CA LYS A 177 4.95 -11.02 -10.30
C LYS A 177 4.48 -9.76 -11.03
N SER A 178 3.22 -9.36 -10.84
CA SER A 178 2.67 -8.16 -11.48
C SER A 178 3.24 -6.85 -10.93
N LEU A 179 3.76 -6.87 -9.70
CA LEU A 179 4.32 -5.71 -9.00
C LEU A 179 5.47 -6.15 -8.09
N GLU A 180 6.64 -6.31 -8.69
CA GLU A 180 7.80 -6.89 -8.03
C GLU A 180 8.46 -5.93 -7.03
N VAL A 181 8.48 -4.64 -7.35
CA VAL A 181 9.16 -3.60 -6.57
C VAL A 181 8.19 -2.49 -6.22
N VAL A 182 8.19 -2.07 -4.96
CA VAL A 182 7.34 -0.98 -4.46
C VAL A 182 8.11 -0.02 -3.56
N PRO A 183 7.69 1.26 -3.49
CA PRO A 183 8.19 2.20 -2.50
C PRO A 183 7.89 1.73 -1.08
N LEU A 184 8.92 1.75 -0.24
CA LEU A 184 8.77 1.55 1.18
C LEU A 184 8.62 2.88 1.90
N PHE A 185 9.62 3.76 1.80
CA PHE A 185 9.60 5.11 2.35
C PHE A 185 10.68 5.98 1.68
N GLY A 186 10.29 7.10 1.07
CA GLY A 186 11.24 7.94 0.33
C GLY A 186 11.86 7.19 -0.85
N ASP A 187 13.18 7.22 -0.94
CA ASP A 187 14.01 6.50 -1.92
C ASP A 187 14.24 5.02 -1.57
N MET A 188 13.84 4.57 -0.37
CA MET A 188 13.91 3.16 0.00
C MET A 188 12.83 2.36 -0.73
N GLN A 189 13.28 1.37 -1.51
CA GLN A 189 12.45 0.43 -2.22
C GLN A 189 12.47 -0.93 -1.53
N ILE A 190 11.45 -1.75 -1.78
CA ILE A 190 11.40 -3.13 -1.30
C ILE A 190 10.83 -4.04 -2.37
N GLN A 191 11.35 -5.26 -2.44
CA GLN A 191 10.68 -6.38 -3.09
C GLN A 191 9.78 -7.07 -2.06
N PRO A 192 8.44 -6.95 -2.14
CA PRO A 192 7.57 -7.57 -1.14
C PRO A 192 7.75 -9.10 -1.05
N PHE A 193 8.05 -9.74 -2.17
CA PHE A 193 8.33 -11.18 -2.23
C PHE A 193 9.59 -11.59 -1.43
N SER A 194 10.51 -10.66 -1.15
CA SER A 194 11.67 -10.93 -0.29
C SER A 194 11.27 -11.35 1.12
N PHE A 195 10.10 -10.93 1.63
CA PHE A 195 9.57 -11.42 2.90
C PHE A 195 9.23 -12.91 2.84
N VAL A 196 8.64 -13.35 1.72
CA VAL A 196 8.31 -14.76 1.49
C VAL A 196 9.58 -15.60 1.38
N LYS A 197 10.57 -15.17 0.58
CA LYS A 197 11.88 -15.84 0.45
C LYS A 197 12.62 -16.02 1.78
N ARG A 198 12.41 -15.12 2.75
CA ARG A 198 13.02 -15.16 4.09
C ARG A 198 12.23 -16.01 5.10
N SER A 199 11.12 -16.61 4.70
CA SER A 199 10.30 -17.44 5.59
C SER A 199 10.93 -18.83 5.80
N PRO A 200 10.86 -19.41 7.01
CA PRO A 200 11.52 -20.70 7.30
C PRO A 200 11.02 -21.87 6.43
N SER A 201 9.74 -21.83 6.06
CA SER A 201 9.04 -22.83 5.24
C SER A 201 8.95 -22.46 3.76
N TYR A 202 9.83 -21.59 3.27
CA TYR A 202 9.84 -21.20 1.87
C TYR A 202 10.18 -22.38 0.96
N ASP A 203 9.28 -22.66 0.00
CA ASP A 203 9.48 -23.64 -1.07
C ASP A 203 9.42 -22.94 -2.43
N PRO A 204 10.55 -22.82 -3.15
CA PRO A 204 10.61 -22.20 -4.48
C PRO A 204 9.63 -22.80 -5.50
N SER A 205 9.32 -24.09 -5.39
CA SER A 205 8.45 -24.79 -6.35
C SER A 205 7.00 -24.30 -6.31
N LYS A 206 6.58 -23.70 -5.17
CA LYS A 206 5.25 -23.13 -4.98
C LYS A 206 5.10 -21.73 -5.58
N TRP A 207 6.20 -21.07 -5.93
CA TRP A 207 6.24 -19.68 -6.42
C TRP A 207 6.96 -19.59 -7.77
N PRO A 208 6.52 -20.32 -8.81
CA PRO A 208 7.23 -20.40 -10.08
C PRO A 208 7.41 -19.05 -10.78
N LEU A 209 6.49 -18.10 -10.60
CA LEU A 209 6.54 -16.80 -11.26
C LEU A 209 7.46 -15.82 -10.53
N SER A 210 7.35 -15.74 -9.19
CA SER A 210 8.04 -14.75 -8.37
C SER A 210 9.41 -15.22 -7.84
N ASN A 211 9.70 -16.52 -7.89
CA ASN A 211 11.01 -17.04 -7.47
C ASN A 211 12.15 -16.47 -8.32
N SER A 212 11.92 -16.35 -9.63
CA SER A 212 12.84 -15.73 -10.57
C SER A 212 12.66 -14.21 -10.61
N GLU A 213 13.75 -13.48 -10.39
CA GLU A 213 13.75 -12.03 -10.54
C GLU A 213 13.50 -11.64 -11.99
N GLY A 214 12.70 -10.60 -12.22
CA GLY A 214 12.45 -10.08 -13.55
C GLY A 214 13.64 -9.29 -14.06
N ASP A 215 14.16 -9.65 -15.23
CA ASP A 215 15.24 -8.90 -15.90
C ASP A 215 14.78 -7.52 -16.42
N LYS A 216 13.47 -7.25 -16.41
CA LYS A 216 12.87 -6.03 -16.94
C LYS A 216 11.79 -5.52 -16.01
N CYS A 217 11.67 -4.18 -15.94
CA CYS A 217 10.57 -3.53 -15.27
C CYS A 217 9.22 -3.97 -15.88
N HIS A 218 8.23 -4.24 -15.02
CA HIS A 218 6.87 -4.55 -15.47
C HIS A 218 6.20 -3.34 -16.14
N VAL A 219 6.67 -2.13 -15.85
CA VAL A 219 6.26 -0.90 -16.53
C VAL A 219 7.30 -0.53 -17.57
N SER A 220 6.97 -0.72 -18.85
CA SER A 220 7.68 -0.07 -19.95
C SER A 220 7.08 1.32 -20.16
N ILE A 221 7.65 2.35 -19.50
CA ILE A 221 7.12 3.72 -19.59
C ILE A 221 7.16 4.28 -21.01
N ALA A 222 8.19 3.88 -21.78
CA ALA A 222 8.35 4.27 -23.18
C ALA A 222 7.23 3.71 -24.07
N ASP A 223 6.71 2.51 -23.77
CA ASP A 223 5.58 1.95 -24.51
C ASP A 223 4.24 2.53 -23.98
N LYS A 224 4.11 2.67 -22.66
CA LYS A 224 2.88 3.16 -22.03
C LYS A 224 2.54 4.61 -22.39
N VAL A 225 3.54 5.46 -22.66
CA VAL A 225 3.28 6.87 -23.00
C VAL A 225 2.30 7.03 -24.16
N HIS A 226 2.31 6.12 -25.13
CA HIS A 226 1.38 6.14 -26.27
C HIS A 226 -0.08 5.96 -25.82
N ILE A 227 -0.34 4.97 -24.97
CA ILE A 227 -1.67 4.71 -24.40
C ILE A 227 -2.09 5.87 -23.49
N ILE A 228 -1.16 6.40 -22.71
CA ILE A 228 -1.41 7.54 -21.82
C ILE A 228 -1.82 8.78 -22.61
N ARG A 229 -1.20 9.06 -23.77
CA ARG A 229 -1.59 10.17 -24.66
C ARG A 229 -3.01 10.02 -25.19
N GLU A 230 -3.41 8.81 -25.57
CA GLU A 230 -4.78 8.54 -26.04
C GLU A 230 -5.80 8.77 -24.94
N HIS A 231 -5.59 8.19 -23.76
CA HIS A 231 -6.44 8.41 -22.59
C HIS A 231 -6.50 9.88 -22.17
N HIS A 232 -5.36 10.59 -22.20
CA HIS A 232 -5.29 12.02 -21.91
C HIS A 232 -6.13 12.84 -22.89
N SER A 233 -5.99 12.57 -24.19
CA SER A 233 -6.74 13.27 -25.24
C SER A 233 -8.24 13.05 -25.10
N GLU A 234 -8.66 11.80 -24.91
CA GLU A 234 -10.08 11.46 -24.71
C GLU A 234 -10.65 12.14 -23.45
N TYR A 235 -9.93 12.09 -22.34
CA TYR A 235 -10.35 12.72 -21.10
C TYR A 235 -10.45 14.25 -21.23
N LEU A 236 -9.48 14.89 -21.90
CA LEU A 236 -9.49 16.34 -22.12
C LEU A 236 -10.68 16.81 -22.96
N ILE A 237 -11.07 16.04 -23.99
CA ILE A 237 -12.25 16.35 -24.79
C ILE A 237 -13.50 16.38 -23.91
N ARG A 238 -13.69 15.33 -23.09
CA ARG A 238 -14.84 15.22 -22.17
C ARG A 238 -14.85 16.34 -21.12
N LEU A 239 -13.70 16.61 -20.50
CA LEU A 239 -13.56 17.66 -19.49
C LEU A 239 -13.79 19.06 -20.07
N SER A 240 -13.27 19.33 -21.26
CA SER A 240 -13.43 20.63 -21.93
C SER A 240 -14.88 20.85 -22.36
N ARG A 241 -15.56 19.82 -22.88
CA ARG A 241 -17.00 19.88 -23.17
C ARG A 241 -17.78 20.27 -21.92
N LEU A 242 -17.59 19.56 -20.82
CA LEU A 242 -18.28 19.82 -19.56
C LEU A 242 -17.98 21.22 -19.04
N ASN A 243 -16.71 21.67 -19.12
CA ASN A 243 -16.33 23.01 -18.68
C ASN A 243 -17.03 24.11 -19.48
N ASN A 244 -17.18 23.93 -20.79
CA ASN A 244 -17.91 24.86 -21.65
C ASN A 244 -19.41 24.86 -21.36
N GLU A 245 -20.01 23.68 -21.15
CA GLU A 245 -21.42 23.54 -20.77
C GLU A 245 -21.68 24.24 -19.43
N ILE A 246 -20.83 24.04 -18.43
CA ILE A 246 -20.92 24.75 -17.15
C ILE A 246 -20.84 26.26 -17.37
N ALA A 247 -19.91 26.75 -18.18
CA ALA A 247 -19.76 28.19 -18.43
C ALA A 247 -20.97 28.84 -19.12
N VAL A 248 -21.71 28.07 -19.94
CA VAL A 248 -22.87 28.55 -20.70
C VAL A 248 -24.19 28.38 -19.93
N CYS A 249 -24.35 27.27 -19.21
CA CYS A 249 -25.61 26.86 -18.58
C CYS A 249 -25.81 27.38 -17.14
N ASP A 250 -24.82 28.02 -16.51
CA ASP A 250 -24.90 28.49 -15.11
C ASP A 250 -25.82 29.71 -14.88
N LYS A 251 -26.88 29.87 -15.67
CA LYS A 251 -27.81 31.01 -15.56
C LYS A 251 -29.15 30.71 -14.89
N ASP A 252 -29.65 29.47 -14.88
CA ASP A 252 -30.98 29.21 -14.32
C ASP A 252 -31.11 27.83 -13.63
N GLY A 253 -30.97 27.81 -12.31
CA GLY A 253 -31.48 26.72 -11.45
C GLY A 253 -30.48 25.63 -11.01
N PRO A 254 -30.91 24.72 -10.11
CA PRO A 254 -30.09 23.60 -9.67
C PRO A 254 -29.94 22.54 -10.76
N ARG A 255 -28.70 22.07 -10.99
CA ARG A 255 -28.36 20.95 -11.89
C ARG A 255 -29.15 19.67 -11.57
N SER A 256 -29.55 18.96 -12.62
CA SER A 256 -30.26 17.68 -12.57
C SER A 256 -29.40 16.54 -12.01
N ASP A 257 -30.05 15.45 -11.59
CA ASP A 257 -29.35 14.27 -11.04
C ASP A 257 -28.45 13.59 -12.06
N ASP A 258 -28.85 13.54 -13.33
CA ASP A 258 -28.05 12.98 -14.42
C ASP A 258 -26.78 13.80 -14.69
N GLU A 259 -26.89 15.14 -14.70
CA GLU A 259 -25.73 16.03 -14.81
C GLU A 259 -24.78 15.85 -13.61
N ASN A 260 -25.32 15.78 -12.38
CA ASN A 260 -24.52 15.55 -11.19
C ASN A 260 -23.78 14.20 -11.24
N ARG A 261 -24.44 13.17 -11.78
CA ARG A 261 -23.86 11.83 -11.99
C ARG A 261 -22.74 11.85 -13.03
N GLU A 262 -22.96 12.48 -14.18
CA GLU A 262 -21.94 12.60 -15.23
C GLU A 262 -20.69 13.32 -14.70
N MET A 263 -20.88 14.43 -13.98
CA MET A 263 -19.78 15.17 -13.35
C MET A 263 -19.03 14.33 -12.32
N ALA A 264 -19.76 13.57 -11.48
CA ALA A 264 -19.14 12.70 -10.48
C ALA A 264 -18.33 11.56 -11.12
N GLN A 265 -18.84 10.96 -12.21
CA GLN A 265 -18.12 9.94 -12.98
C GLN A 265 -16.88 10.52 -13.66
N LEU A 266 -16.96 11.73 -14.20
CA LEU A 266 -15.82 12.41 -14.81
C LEU A 266 -14.72 12.67 -13.76
N VAL A 267 -15.09 13.15 -12.57
CA VAL A 267 -14.15 13.35 -11.45
C VAL A 267 -13.48 12.04 -11.05
N LEU A 268 -14.26 10.97 -10.87
CA LEU A 268 -13.73 9.66 -10.49
C LEU A 268 -12.76 9.14 -11.55
N SER A 269 -13.15 9.18 -12.83
CA SER A 269 -12.30 8.76 -13.95
C SER A 269 -11.01 9.59 -14.02
N GLY A 270 -11.08 10.90 -13.84
CA GLY A 270 -9.92 11.78 -13.81
C GLY A 270 -8.95 11.45 -12.69
N ILE A 271 -9.45 11.22 -11.47
CA ILE A 271 -8.61 10.82 -10.34
C ILE A 271 -8.00 9.43 -10.55
N GLN A 272 -8.75 8.48 -11.11
CA GLN A 272 -8.24 7.15 -11.45
C GLN A 272 -7.13 7.22 -12.50
N LEU A 273 -7.29 8.02 -13.55
CA LEU A 273 -6.25 8.25 -14.56
C LEU A 273 -4.99 8.87 -13.93
N LEU A 274 -5.14 9.93 -13.12
CA LEU A 274 -4.03 10.56 -12.41
C LEU A 274 -3.27 9.56 -11.53
N CYS A 275 -3.99 8.73 -10.78
CA CYS A 275 -3.39 7.74 -9.90
C CYS A 275 -2.74 6.60 -10.69
N GLY A 276 -3.33 6.17 -11.80
CA GLY A 276 -2.77 5.16 -12.70
C GLY A 276 -1.44 5.63 -13.30
N TRP A 277 -1.42 6.80 -13.92
CA TRP A 277 -0.19 7.37 -14.50
C TRP A 277 0.88 7.67 -13.45
N THR A 278 0.48 8.14 -12.26
CA THR A 278 1.41 8.34 -11.15
C THR A 278 2.00 7.00 -10.69
N SER A 279 1.20 5.93 -10.64
CA SER A 279 1.68 4.58 -10.32
C SER A 279 2.73 4.12 -11.32
N ASP A 280 2.50 4.33 -12.63
CA ASP A 280 3.44 3.96 -13.68
C ASP A 280 4.79 4.68 -13.53
N VAL A 281 4.77 5.99 -13.24
CA VAL A 281 5.99 6.77 -12.99
C VAL A 281 6.72 6.25 -11.75
N VAL A 282 6.01 6.12 -10.63
CA VAL A 282 6.59 5.70 -9.35
C VAL A 282 7.17 4.29 -9.45
N GLU A 283 6.46 3.35 -10.08
CA GLU A 283 6.90 1.96 -10.23
C GLU A 283 8.11 1.84 -11.16
N THR A 284 8.17 2.64 -12.23
CA THR A 284 9.36 2.73 -13.09
C THR A 284 10.57 3.18 -12.28
N VAL A 285 10.43 4.27 -11.51
CA VAL A 285 11.52 4.80 -10.68
C VAL A 285 11.92 3.82 -9.59
N SER A 286 10.96 3.22 -8.90
CA SER A 286 11.19 2.21 -7.86
C SER A 286 11.96 1.01 -8.38
N TRP A 287 11.60 0.49 -9.55
CA TRP A 287 12.30 -0.64 -10.14
C TRP A 287 13.75 -0.26 -10.51
N LYS A 288 13.97 0.90 -11.13
CA LYS A 288 15.30 1.39 -11.52
C LYS A 288 16.21 1.68 -10.32
N LEU A 289 15.64 2.17 -9.20
CA LEU A 289 16.40 2.40 -7.96
C LEU A 289 16.93 1.09 -7.35
N LEU A 290 16.20 -0.01 -7.49
CA LEU A 290 16.61 -1.32 -6.97
C LEU A 290 17.52 -2.09 -7.94
N HIS A 291 17.52 -1.74 -9.23
CA HIS A 291 18.31 -2.41 -10.27
C HIS A 291 19.26 -1.40 -10.95
N PRO A 292 20.35 -0.98 -10.28
CA PRO A 292 21.32 -0.07 -10.86
C PRO A 292 21.98 -0.66 -12.11
N THR A 293 22.20 0.18 -13.12
CA THR A 293 22.95 -0.25 -14.32
C THR A 293 24.43 -0.46 -14.01
N ASP A 294 25.15 -1.05 -14.94
CA ASP A 294 26.60 -1.21 -14.88
C ASP A 294 27.26 -0.82 -16.22
N HIS A 295 28.59 -0.73 -16.23
CA HIS A 295 29.36 -0.38 -17.44
C HIS A 295 29.14 -1.38 -18.58
N ARG A 296 28.78 -2.64 -18.27
CA ARG A 296 28.51 -3.68 -19.26
C ARG A 296 27.17 -3.47 -19.96
N SER A 297 26.18 -2.99 -19.22
CA SER A 297 24.83 -2.75 -19.72
C SER A 297 24.69 -1.36 -20.35
N ASN A 298 25.50 -0.39 -19.91
CA ASN A 298 25.56 0.95 -20.47
C ASN A 298 27.02 1.45 -20.56
N GLU A 299 27.54 1.56 -21.77
CA GLU A 299 28.91 2.04 -22.03
C GLU A 299 29.16 3.47 -21.52
N GLU A 300 28.11 4.31 -21.43
CA GLU A 300 28.20 5.67 -20.88
C GLU A 300 28.35 5.69 -19.35
N CYS A 301 28.13 4.57 -18.66
CA CYS A 301 28.27 4.44 -17.22
C CYS A 301 29.74 4.18 -16.84
N PRO A 302 30.42 5.08 -16.12
CA PRO A 302 31.78 4.84 -15.65
C PRO A 302 31.85 3.65 -14.67
N GLU A 303 32.95 2.90 -14.67
CA GLU A 303 33.17 1.80 -13.71
C GLU A 303 33.22 2.27 -12.25
N GLY A 304 33.70 3.49 -12.01
CA GLY A 304 33.76 4.12 -10.69
C GLY A 304 32.50 4.86 -10.26
N ALA A 305 31.40 4.76 -11.03
CA ALA A 305 30.17 5.47 -10.71
C ALA A 305 29.52 4.96 -9.41
N GLU A 306 29.12 5.89 -8.54
CA GLU A 306 28.42 5.55 -7.30
C GLU A 306 27.10 4.84 -7.60
N GLU A 307 26.64 3.97 -6.70
CA GLU A 307 25.42 3.19 -6.86
C GLU A 307 24.20 4.06 -7.18
N TYR A 308 24.06 5.21 -6.51
CA TYR A 308 22.96 6.13 -6.78
C TYR A 308 23.03 6.76 -8.18
N GLU A 309 24.23 7.06 -8.68
CA GLU A 309 24.42 7.58 -10.04
C GLU A 309 24.09 6.51 -11.08
N ARG A 310 24.47 5.25 -10.81
CA ARG A 310 24.14 4.08 -11.61
C ARG A 310 22.65 3.73 -11.60
N ALA A 311 21.96 3.96 -10.49
CA ALA A 311 20.52 3.75 -10.35
C ALA A 311 19.67 4.85 -10.99
N THR A 312 20.25 6.06 -11.12
CA THR A 312 19.55 7.25 -11.63
C THR A 312 20.10 7.71 -12.97
N LYS A 313 21.13 8.54 -12.99
CA LYS A 313 21.66 9.25 -14.17
C LYS A 313 21.88 8.35 -15.39
N TYR A 314 22.47 7.16 -15.17
CA TYR A 314 22.83 6.22 -16.23
C TYR A 314 21.78 5.13 -16.49
N ASN A 315 20.71 5.04 -15.67
CA ASN A 315 19.74 3.94 -15.76
C ASN A 315 18.53 4.23 -16.66
N TYR A 316 18.50 5.38 -17.33
CA TYR A 316 17.39 5.74 -18.21
C TYR A 316 17.90 6.08 -19.61
N SER A 317 17.27 5.48 -20.62
CA SER A 317 17.46 5.83 -22.03
C SER A 317 16.93 7.24 -22.33
N LYS A 318 17.25 7.78 -23.51
CA LYS A 318 16.71 9.09 -23.94
C LYS A 318 15.19 9.03 -24.11
N GLU A 319 14.69 7.91 -24.60
CA GLU A 319 13.28 7.62 -24.81
C GLU A 319 12.54 7.52 -23.47
N GLU A 320 13.10 6.79 -22.49
CA GLU A 320 12.53 6.70 -21.14
C GLU A 320 12.48 8.07 -20.45
N LYS A 321 13.54 8.88 -20.56
CA LYS A 321 13.57 10.25 -20.02
C LYS A 321 12.50 11.14 -20.65
N ALA A 322 12.36 11.10 -21.97
CA ALA A 322 11.34 11.87 -22.68
C ALA A 322 9.92 11.43 -22.28
N ALA A 323 9.68 10.11 -22.22
CA ALA A 323 8.40 9.54 -21.79
C ALA A 323 8.05 9.94 -20.35
N LEU A 324 9.00 9.89 -19.42
CA LEU A 324 8.77 10.33 -18.02
C LEU A 324 8.40 11.82 -17.95
N ILE A 325 9.13 12.69 -18.66
CA ILE A 325 8.84 14.13 -18.69
C ILE A 325 7.42 14.37 -19.22
N GLU A 326 7.04 13.67 -20.28
CA GLU A 326 5.72 13.81 -20.88
C GLU A 326 4.60 13.31 -19.98
N VAL A 327 4.74 12.10 -19.41
CA VAL A 327 3.73 11.55 -18.49
C VAL A 327 3.57 12.45 -17.26
N ILE A 328 4.67 12.96 -16.69
CA ILE A 328 4.61 13.93 -15.58
C ILE A 328 3.89 15.22 -16.01
N SER A 329 4.15 15.71 -17.22
CA SER A 329 3.48 16.90 -17.76
C SER A 329 1.98 16.68 -17.94
N ILE A 330 1.57 15.51 -18.46
CA ILE A 330 0.17 15.09 -18.59
C ILE A 330 -0.52 15.02 -17.22
N ILE A 331 0.12 14.38 -16.23
CA ILE A 331 -0.39 14.31 -14.85
C ILE A 331 -0.61 15.72 -14.30
N LYS A 332 0.37 16.61 -14.42
CA LYS A 332 0.30 17.98 -13.91
C LYS A 332 -0.76 18.81 -14.62
N ASN A 333 -0.93 18.62 -15.93
CA ASN A 333 -1.96 19.28 -16.72
C ASN A 333 -3.37 18.90 -16.25
N VAL A 334 -3.67 17.60 -16.17
CA VAL A 334 -4.99 17.12 -15.72
C VAL A 334 -5.26 17.51 -14.27
N GLN A 335 -4.24 17.40 -13.39
CA GLN A 335 -4.33 17.87 -12.01
C GLN A 335 -4.76 19.34 -11.95
N GLN A 336 -4.09 20.21 -12.71
CA GLN A 336 -4.39 21.64 -12.72
C GLN A 336 -5.81 21.92 -13.23
N MET A 337 -6.26 21.24 -14.28
CA MET A 337 -7.60 21.45 -14.83
C MET A 337 -8.70 21.01 -13.86
N LEU A 338 -8.55 19.84 -13.23
CA LEU A 338 -9.47 19.36 -12.20
C LEU A 338 -9.53 20.31 -11.00
N SER A 339 -8.38 20.81 -10.52
CA SER A 339 -8.34 21.77 -9.43
C SER A 339 -9.06 23.09 -9.76
N LYS A 340 -8.99 23.57 -11.01
CA LYS A 340 -9.72 24.79 -11.43
C LYS A 340 -11.24 24.61 -11.37
N MET A 341 -11.74 23.40 -11.56
CA MET A 341 -13.17 23.07 -11.57
C MET A 341 -13.67 22.52 -10.23
N GLU A 342 -12.81 22.45 -9.21
CA GLU A 342 -13.09 21.79 -7.92
C GLU A 342 -14.37 22.32 -7.23
N SER A 343 -14.57 23.64 -7.24
CA SER A 343 -15.72 24.27 -6.59
C SER A 343 -17.05 23.75 -7.14
N VAL A 344 -17.16 23.62 -8.47
CA VAL A 344 -18.36 23.13 -9.15
C VAL A 344 -18.47 21.62 -9.01
N LEU A 345 -17.38 20.90 -9.31
CA LEU A 345 -17.36 19.44 -9.30
C LEU A 345 -17.63 18.86 -7.91
N SER A 346 -17.13 19.49 -6.84
CA SER A 346 -17.38 19.02 -5.47
C SER A 346 -18.85 19.11 -5.06
N ILE A 347 -19.60 20.10 -5.57
CA ILE A 347 -21.03 20.23 -5.31
C ILE A 347 -21.78 19.12 -6.05
N ALA A 348 -21.45 18.88 -7.32
CA ALA A 348 -22.06 17.82 -8.13
C ALA A 348 -21.85 16.44 -7.50
N VAL A 349 -20.62 16.12 -7.07
CA VAL A 349 -20.30 14.87 -6.39
C VAL A 349 -21.14 14.69 -5.11
N ARG A 350 -21.23 15.73 -4.26
CA ARG A 350 -22.04 15.66 -3.02
C ARG A 350 -23.52 15.42 -3.32
N ARG A 351 -24.07 16.08 -4.34
CA ARG A 351 -25.47 15.91 -4.76
C ARG A 351 -25.72 14.52 -5.30
N HIS A 352 -24.83 14.01 -6.16
CA HIS A 352 -24.94 12.66 -6.70
C HIS A 352 -24.89 11.60 -5.59
N ILE A 353 -23.92 11.68 -4.67
CA ILE A 353 -23.82 10.75 -3.54
C ILE A 353 -25.08 10.82 -2.65
N TYR A 354 -25.58 12.03 -2.39
CA TYR A 354 -26.81 12.20 -1.62
C TYR A 354 -28.01 11.54 -2.30
N ALA A 355 -28.21 11.78 -3.60
CA ALA A 355 -29.30 11.21 -4.37
C ALA A 355 -29.25 9.68 -4.39
N GLU A 356 -28.08 9.09 -4.72
CA GLU A 356 -27.88 7.63 -4.71
C GLU A 356 -28.14 7.02 -3.33
N LEU A 357 -27.66 7.67 -2.26
CA LEU A 357 -27.88 7.20 -0.90
C LEU A 357 -29.37 7.26 -0.51
N GLN A 358 -30.06 8.37 -0.82
CA GLN A 358 -31.49 8.49 -0.52
C GLN A 358 -32.31 7.48 -1.31
N ASP A 359 -32.00 7.29 -2.59
CA ASP A 359 -32.69 6.31 -3.43
C ASP A 359 -32.47 4.88 -2.93
N PHE A 360 -31.23 4.54 -2.56
CA PHE A 360 -30.93 3.23 -1.97
C PHE A 360 -31.69 3.00 -0.67
N VAL A 361 -31.69 3.97 0.26
CA VAL A 361 -32.33 3.82 1.57
C VAL A 361 -33.86 3.83 1.46
N GLN A 362 -34.43 4.76 0.70
CA GLN A 362 -35.88 4.97 0.67
C GLN A 362 -36.61 4.04 -0.30
N LYS A 363 -35.96 3.62 -1.40
CA LYS A 363 -36.57 2.77 -2.43
C LYS A 363 -36.08 1.32 -2.28
N THR A 364 -34.77 1.09 -2.41
CA THR A 364 -34.19 -0.26 -2.47
C THR A 364 -34.31 -1.02 -1.14
N LEU A 365 -33.87 -0.40 -0.03
CA LEU A 365 -33.94 -1.04 1.29
C LEU A 365 -35.38 -1.24 1.75
N LYS A 366 -36.32 -0.36 1.36
CA LYS A 366 -37.74 -0.50 1.68
C LYS A 366 -38.32 -1.80 1.12
N GLU A 367 -37.98 -2.16 -0.12
CA GLU A 367 -38.40 -3.43 -0.72
C GLU A 367 -37.80 -4.63 0.02
N LEU A 368 -36.50 -4.57 0.34
CA LEU A 368 -35.80 -5.63 1.06
C LEU A 368 -36.36 -5.82 2.48
N LEU A 369 -36.66 -4.73 3.19
CA LEU A 369 -37.28 -4.76 4.50
C LEU A 369 -38.70 -5.36 4.43
N GLY A 370 -39.50 -4.98 3.42
CA GLY A 370 -40.81 -5.59 3.19
C GLY A 370 -40.73 -7.10 3.02
N LYS A 371 -39.73 -7.60 2.27
CA LYS A 371 -39.46 -9.04 2.13
C LYS A 371 -39.00 -9.68 3.45
N ALA A 372 -38.15 -9.00 4.22
CA ALA A 372 -37.67 -9.51 5.51
C ALA A 372 -38.80 -9.66 6.53
N VAL A 373 -39.69 -8.66 6.63
CA VAL A 373 -40.87 -8.68 7.48
C VAL A 373 -41.84 -9.78 7.06
N LYS A 374 -42.13 -9.89 5.75
CA LYS A 374 -43.00 -10.97 5.22
C LYS A 374 -42.46 -12.36 5.53
N ASN A 375 -41.14 -12.52 5.50
CA ASN A 375 -40.47 -13.79 5.76
C ASN A 375 -40.08 -14.00 7.23
N LYS A 376 -40.55 -13.15 8.16
CA LYS A 376 -40.27 -13.23 9.61
C LYS A 376 -38.78 -13.35 9.94
N ARG A 377 -37.93 -12.61 9.22
CA ARG A 377 -36.49 -12.54 9.49
C ARG A 377 -36.20 -11.41 10.48
N ASP A 378 -36.52 -11.65 11.75
CA ASP A 378 -36.48 -10.63 12.81
C ASP A 378 -35.09 -9.98 13.00
N LEU A 379 -34.01 -10.73 12.76
CA LEU A 379 -32.61 -10.22 12.77
C LEU A 379 -32.33 -9.15 11.69
N LEU A 380 -33.14 -9.06 10.63
CA LEU A 380 -32.99 -8.08 9.54
C LEU A 380 -34.05 -6.97 9.59
N ALA A 381 -34.99 -7.05 10.52
CA ALA A 381 -36.11 -6.11 10.67
C ALA A 381 -35.93 -5.14 11.85
N GLY A 382 -34.84 -5.28 12.62
CA GLY A 382 -34.49 -4.46 13.78
C GLY A 382 -33.59 -3.28 13.46
#